data_AF-A0AA39N7Q8-F1
#
_entry.id   AF-A0AA39N7Q8-F1
#
_cell.length_a   1.000
_cell.length_b   1.000
_cell.length_c   1.000
_cell.angle_alpha   90.00
_cell.angle_beta   90.00
_cell.angle_gamma   90.00
#
_symmetry.space_group_name_H-M   'P 1'
#
loop_
_entity.id
_entity.type
_entity.pdbx_description
1 polymer ?
#
loop_
_entity_poly.entity_id
_entity_poly.type
_entity_poly.pdbx_seq_one_letter_code
_entity_poly.pdbx_strand_id
1 'polypeptide(L)'
;MESADSPSNDSHMPLARGDLPILGVMPEISTYIFSWVRIANERVRCYDTPWILSQVCQRWRDIALSYPELWSWVRIQEPRTFNFSGRVRQLEVSLLRSQSYPLRIQYSESGDPNAHLWAVLLDHCHH
;
A
#
# COMPACT_ATOMS: atom_id res chain seq x y z
N MET A 1 42.05 -38.82 34.45
CA MET A 1 41.52 -37.44 34.33
C MET A 1 40.47 -37.52 33.24
N GLU A 2 39.24 -37.68 33.68
CA GLU A 2 38.10 -38.19 32.90
C GLU A 2 37.59 -37.14 31.92
N SER A 3 37.28 -37.63 30.72
CA SER A 3 36.68 -36.90 29.61
C SER A 3 35.21 -36.58 29.92
N ALA A 4 34.75 -35.38 29.61
CA ALA A 4 33.33 -35.07 29.56
C ALA A 4 33.01 -34.22 28.33
N ASP A 5 32.42 -34.89 27.35
CA ASP A 5 31.63 -34.35 26.26
C ASP A 5 30.69 -33.24 26.75
N SER A 6 30.67 -32.12 26.05
CA SER A 6 29.57 -31.14 26.15
C SER A 6 28.71 -31.28 24.89
N PRO A 7 27.42 -31.63 25.00
CA PRO A 7 26.58 -31.80 23.84
C PRO A 7 26.15 -30.44 23.30
N SER A 8 26.23 -30.35 21.98
CA SER A 8 25.49 -29.42 21.14
C SER A 8 24.02 -29.39 21.55
N ASN A 9 23.47 -28.23 21.90
CA ASN A 9 22.03 -28.04 22.01
C ASN A 9 21.61 -26.86 21.16
N ASP A 10 21.45 -27.19 19.88
CA ASP A 10 20.78 -26.44 18.83
C ASP A 10 19.41 -25.96 19.33
N SER A 11 19.35 -24.70 19.75
CA SER A 11 18.11 -24.05 20.21
C SER A 11 17.64 -23.06 19.16
N HIS A 12 17.51 -23.51 17.92
CA HIS A 12 16.69 -22.82 16.93
C HIS A 12 15.22 -23.11 17.25
N MET A 13 14.67 -22.37 18.21
CA MET A 13 13.24 -22.36 18.48
C MET A 13 12.55 -21.80 17.21
N PRO A 14 11.71 -22.57 16.49
CA PRO A 14 10.92 -22.00 15.43
C PRO A 14 9.90 -21.12 16.12
N LEU A 15 10.03 -19.79 16.00
CA LEU A 15 8.99 -18.87 16.46
C LEU A 15 7.66 -19.38 15.92
N ALA A 16 6.80 -19.83 16.84
CA ALA A 16 5.49 -20.32 16.49
C ALA A 16 4.77 -19.19 15.76
N ARG A 17 4.20 -19.51 14.59
CA ARG A 17 3.41 -18.58 13.76
C ARG A 17 2.23 -17.90 14.50
N GLY A 18 2.00 -18.21 15.78
CA GLY A 18 0.94 -17.67 16.63
C GLY A 18 1.31 -16.42 17.46
N ASP A 19 2.59 -16.02 17.54
CA ASP A 19 3.00 -14.92 18.43
C ASP A 19 2.99 -13.52 17.77
N LEU A 20 2.42 -13.41 16.57
CA LEU A 20 2.22 -12.11 15.93
C LEU A 20 0.77 -11.67 16.21
N PRO A 21 0.52 -10.78 17.20
CA PRO A 21 -0.83 -10.33 17.56
C PRO A 21 -1.58 -9.68 16.39
N ILE A 22 -0.86 -9.22 15.36
CA ILE A 22 -1.42 -8.67 14.11
C ILE A 22 -1.91 -9.79 13.17
N LEU A 23 -1.33 -10.99 13.22
CA LEU A 23 -1.72 -12.13 12.38
C LEU A 23 -2.86 -12.97 12.97
N GLY A 24 -3.08 -12.90 14.29
CA GLY A 24 -4.18 -13.60 14.97
C GLY A 24 -5.56 -12.95 14.79
N VAL A 25 -5.62 -11.76 14.21
CA VAL A 25 -6.88 -11.04 13.98
C VAL A 25 -7.65 -11.73 12.85
N MET A 26 -8.84 -12.26 13.13
CA MET A 26 -9.73 -12.89 12.16
C MET A 26 -9.97 -12.01 10.90
N PRO A 27 -10.17 -12.62 9.71
CA PRO A 27 -10.30 -11.90 8.43
C PRO A 27 -11.32 -10.77 8.46
N GLU A 28 -12.39 -10.98 9.22
CA GLU A 28 -13.55 -10.10 9.32
C GLU A 28 -13.21 -8.77 9.98
N ILE A 29 -12.35 -8.78 11.00
CA ILE A 29 -11.88 -7.55 11.67
C ILE A 29 -10.91 -6.79 10.74
N SER A 30 -10.12 -7.51 9.93
CA SER A 30 -9.26 -6.87 8.93
C SER A 30 -10.11 -6.13 7.88
N THR A 31 -11.15 -6.77 7.33
CA THR A 31 -12.08 -6.07 6.41
C THR A 31 -12.79 -4.89 7.07
N TYR A 32 -13.11 -4.98 8.36
CA TYR A 32 -13.71 -3.87 9.09
C TYR A 32 -12.74 -2.69 9.21
N ILE A 33 -11.48 -2.92 9.57
CA ILE A 33 -10.42 -1.90 9.59
C ILE A 33 -10.27 -1.24 8.21
N PHE A 34 -10.30 -2.01 7.12
CA PHE A 34 -10.23 -1.48 5.75
C PHE A 34 -11.47 -0.64 5.36
N SER A 35 -12.66 -0.97 5.87
CA SER A 35 -13.85 -0.11 5.73
C SER A 35 -13.69 1.22 6.48
N TRP A 36 -13.08 1.20 7.67
CA TRP A 36 -12.75 2.41 8.43
C TRP A 36 -11.65 3.23 7.79
N VAL A 37 -10.69 2.59 7.12
CA VAL A 37 -9.65 3.25 6.34
C VAL A 37 -10.28 4.17 5.29
N ARG A 38 -11.34 3.75 4.60
CA ARG A 38 -12.05 4.63 3.63
C ARG A 38 -12.48 5.95 4.27
N ILE A 39 -13.14 5.88 5.42
CA ILE A 39 -13.65 7.04 6.18
C ILE A 39 -12.49 7.89 6.72
N ALA A 40 -11.46 7.24 7.27
CA ALA A 40 -10.27 7.93 7.77
C ALA A 40 -9.50 8.60 6.63
N ASN A 41 -9.41 7.97 5.46
CA ASN A 41 -8.68 8.50 4.32
C ASN A 41 -9.33 9.79 3.81
N GLU A 42 -10.67 9.82 3.68
CA GLU A 42 -11.39 11.04 3.28
C GLU A 42 -11.13 12.22 4.24
N ARG A 43 -10.98 11.94 5.54
CA ARG A 43 -10.73 12.95 6.57
C ARG A 43 -9.27 13.39 6.67
N VAL A 44 -8.33 12.45 6.56
CA VAL A 44 -6.89 12.68 6.77
C VAL A 44 -6.17 13.05 5.46
N ARG A 45 -6.81 12.85 4.30
CA ARG A 45 -6.22 13.07 2.96
C ARG A 45 -4.87 12.37 2.80
N CYS A 46 -4.80 11.11 3.22
CA CYS A 46 -3.58 10.30 3.18
C CYS A 46 -3.53 9.47 1.89
N TYR A 47 -2.99 10.05 0.83
CA TYR A 47 -2.88 9.39 -0.48
C TYR A 47 -1.98 8.15 -0.49
N ASP A 48 -1.11 8.03 0.52
CA ASP A 48 -0.20 6.89 0.67
C ASP A 48 -0.86 5.68 1.34
N THR A 49 -2.10 5.83 1.84
CA THR A 49 -2.86 4.78 2.53
C THR A 49 -2.85 3.42 1.82
N PRO A 50 -3.22 3.27 0.53
CA PRO A 50 -3.20 1.96 -0.14
C PRO A 50 -1.80 1.33 -0.16
N TRP A 51 -0.77 2.16 -0.28
CA TRP A 51 0.63 1.72 -0.26
C TRP A 51 1.05 1.24 1.12
N ILE A 52 0.76 2.02 2.17
CA ILE A 52 1.07 1.67 3.56
C ILE A 52 0.40 0.35 3.93
N LEU A 53 -0.89 0.20 3.63
CA LEU A 53 -1.64 -1.02 3.93
C LEU A 53 -1.07 -2.25 3.21
N SER A 54 -0.63 -2.08 1.97
CA SER A 54 -0.02 -3.16 1.18
C SER A 54 1.35 -3.64 1.70
N GLN A 55 1.97 -2.91 2.63
CA GLN A 55 3.30 -3.24 3.17
C GLN A 55 3.25 -3.85 4.58
N VAL A 56 2.11 -3.88 5.25
CA VAL A 56 2.01 -4.38 6.64
C VAL A 56 2.24 -5.89 6.73
N CYS A 57 1.42 -6.68 6.03
CA CYS A 57 1.58 -8.14 5.93
C CYS A 57 0.94 -8.66 4.64
N GLN A 58 1.17 -9.94 4.31
CA GLN A 58 0.60 -10.56 3.09
C GLN A 58 -0.93 -10.43 3.06
N ARG A 59 -1.61 -10.70 4.17
CA ARG A 59 -3.06 -10.59 4.26
C ARG A 59 -3.58 -9.18 3.97
N TRP A 60 -2.95 -8.17 4.54
CA TRP A 60 -3.37 -6.77 4.32
C TRP A 60 -3.11 -6.33 2.89
N ARG A 61 -2.05 -6.87 2.26
CA ARG A 61 -1.84 -6.69 0.83
C ARG A 61 -2.96 -7.30 0.01
N ASP A 62 -3.35 -8.53 0.29
CA ASP A 62 -4.42 -9.21 -0.46
C ASP A 62 -5.74 -8.44 -0.34
N ILE A 63 -6.06 -7.94 0.86
CA ILE A 63 -7.23 -7.07 1.09
C ILE A 63 -7.06 -5.74 0.35
N ALA A 64 -5.93 -5.04 0.48
CA ALA A 64 -5.73 -3.76 -0.20
C ALA A 64 -5.88 -3.89 -1.73
N LEU A 65 -5.41 -5.00 -2.31
CA LEU A 65 -5.49 -5.26 -3.74
C LEU A 65 -6.91 -5.66 -4.20
N SER A 66 -7.76 -6.20 -3.33
CA SER A 66 -9.14 -6.58 -3.67
C SER A 66 -10.14 -5.42 -3.59
N TYR A 67 -9.71 -4.23 -3.18
CA TYR A 67 -10.55 -3.03 -3.09
C TYR A 67 -10.08 -1.96 -4.08
N PRO A 68 -10.64 -1.91 -5.32
CA PRO A 68 -10.24 -0.94 -6.33
C PRO A 68 -10.42 0.52 -5.90
N GLU A 69 -11.44 0.80 -5.08
CA GLU A 69 -11.69 2.13 -4.49
C GLU A 69 -10.49 2.68 -3.71
N LEU A 70 -9.70 1.82 -3.06
CA LEU A 70 -8.52 2.27 -2.30
C LEU A 70 -7.46 2.92 -3.22
N TRP A 71 -7.42 2.52 -4.49
CA TRP A 71 -6.44 2.96 -5.48
C TRP A 71 -6.95 4.08 -6.39
N SER A 72 -8.25 4.39 -6.33
CA SER A 72 -8.88 5.39 -7.21
C SER A 72 -8.58 6.83 -6.81
N TRP A 73 -8.06 7.07 -5.60
CA TRP A 73 -7.72 8.40 -5.13
C TRP A 73 -6.26 8.76 -5.40
N VAL A 74 -6.06 9.57 -6.44
CA VAL A 74 -4.74 9.97 -6.92
C VAL A 74 -4.45 11.42 -6.56
N ARG A 75 -3.24 11.70 -6.07
CA ARG A 75 -2.78 13.08 -5.87
C ARG A 75 -1.59 13.45 -6.74
N ILE A 76 -1.78 14.52 -7.48
CA ILE A 76 -0.77 15.15 -8.32
C ILE A 76 -0.33 16.43 -7.60
N GLN A 77 0.76 16.32 -6.84
CA GLN A 77 1.46 17.47 -6.25
C GLN A 77 2.64 17.89 -7.12
N GLU A 78 3.18 19.06 -6.89
CA GLU A 78 4.52 19.40 -7.38
C GLU A 78 5.57 18.42 -6.82
N PRO A 79 6.57 18.04 -7.63
CA PRO A 79 7.70 17.27 -7.17
C PRO A 79 8.45 18.07 -6.11
N ARG A 80 8.35 17.64 -4.84
CA ARG A 80 9.27 18.10 -3.80
C ARG A 80 10.70 17.61 -4.05
N THR A 81 10.84 16.59 -4.90
CA THR A 81 12.10 15.93 -5.29
C THR A 81 12.05 15.54 -6.77
N PHE A 82 13.20 15.36 -7.41
CA PHE A 82 13.32 14.99 -8.83
C PHE A 82 12.90 13.54 -9.17
N ASN A 83 12.19 12.83 -8.28
CA ASN A 83 11.78 11.45 -8.52
C ASN A 83 10.50 11.34 -9.36
N PHE A 84 10.55 11.87 -10.59
CA PHE A 84 9.43 11.87 -11.53
C PHE A 84 9.04 10.46 -11.96
N SER A 85 10.01 9.60 -12.27
CA SER A 85 9.77 8.23 -12.72
C SER A 85 9.06 7.37 -11.67
N GLY A 86 9.43 7.52 -10.39
CA GLY A 86 8.73 6.86 -9.29
C GLY A 86 7.26 7.26 -9.19
N ARG A 87 6.95 8.54 -9.43
CA ARG A 87 5.57 9.05 -9.37
C ARG A 87 4.72 8.63 -10.56
N VAL A 88 5.30 8.60 -11.75
CA VAL A 88 4.63 8.04 -12.94
C VAL A 88 4.29 6.57 -12.69
N ARG A 89 5.25 5.78 -12.19
CA ARG A 89 5.00 4.36 -11.88
C ARG A 89 3.94 4.18 -10.79
N GLN A 90 3.94 5.00 -9.75
CA GLN A 90 2.89 4.97 -8.73
C GLN A 90 1.52 5.29 -9.32
N LEU A 91 1.44 6.28 -10.21
CA LEU A 91 0.21 6.63 -10.92
C LEU A 91 -0.30 5.46 -11.76
N GLU A 92 0.54 4.88 -12.61
CA GLU A 92 0.19 3.71 -13.43
C GLU A 92 -0.35 2.54 -12.60
N VAL A 93 0.30 2.24 -11.48
CA VAL A 93 -0.13 1.16 -10.58
C VAL A 93 -1.46 1.49 -9.91
N SER A 94 -1.67 2.74 -9.48
CA SER A 94 -2.95 3.17 -8.93
C SER A 94 -4.07 3.05 -9.97
N LEU A 95 -3.83 3.49 -11.21
CA LEU A 95 -4.79 3.38 -12.30
C LEU A 95 -5.14 1.91 -12.58
N LEU A 96 -4.12 1.06 -12.77
CA LEU A 96 -4.30 -0.38 -12.99
C LEU A 96 -5.13 -1.04 -11.87
N ARG A 97 -4.86 -0.68 -10.61
CA ARG A 97 -5.54 -1.28 -9.46
C ARG A 97 -6.92 -0.70 -9.19
N SER A 98 -7.17 0.53 -9.64
CA SER A 98 -8.50 1.16 -9.55
C SER A 98 -9.52 0.53 -10.50
N GLN A 99 -9.06 -0.22 -11.51
CA GLN A 99 -9.91 -0.91 -12.48
C GLN A 99 -10.94 0.07 -13.07
N SER A 100 -12.23 -0.29 -13.07
CA SER A 100 -13.32 0.57 -13.55
C SER A 100 -13.89 1.50 -12.48
N TYR A 101 -13.27 1.60 -11.30
CA TYR A 101 -13.78 2.47 -10.23
C TYR A 101 -13.51 3.95 -10.55
N PRO A 102 -14.49 4.86 -10.34
CA PRO A 102 -14.30 6.28 -10.66
C PRO A 102 -13.08 6.90 -9.96
N LEU A 103 -12.17 7.48 -10.75
CA LEU A 103 -10.99 8.14 -10.24
C LEU A 103 -11.34 9.46 -9.55
N ARG A 104 -10.80 9.68 -8.35
CA ARG A 104 -10.77 10.99 -7.68
C ARG A 104 -9.37 11.54 -7.81
N ILE A 105 -9.22 12.67 -8.51
CA ILE A 105 -7.90 13.29 -8.75
C ILE A 105 -7.84 14.59 -7.96
N GLN A 106 -6.87 14.71 -7.06
CA GLN A 106 -6.53 15.99 -6.42
C GLN A 106 -5.26 16.55 -7.05
N TYR A 107 -5.36 17.77 -7.58
CA TYR A 107 -4.25 18.52 -8.14
C TYR A 107 -3.95 19.76 -7.28
N SER A 108 -2.67 20.12 -7.17
CA SER A 108 -2.21 21.37 -6.54
C SER A 108 -1.35 22.11 -7.54
N GLU A 109 -1.75 23.33 -7.89
CA GLU A 109 -1.14 24.16 -8.93
C GLU A 109 -0.19 25.18 -8.28
N SER A 110 1.12 25.03 -8.45
CA SER A 110 2.09 26.08 -8.14
C SER A 110 3.25 26.13 -9.14
N GLY A 111 2.91 26.24 -10.44
CA GLY A 111 3.88 26.46 -11.53
C GLY A 111 4.48 25.16 -12.03
N ASP A 112 4.08 24.73 -13.22
CA ASP A 112 3.93 23.33 -13.67
C ASP A 112 5.21 22.55 -14.08
N PRO A 113 5.63 21.54 -13.29
CA PRO A 113 6.54 20.45 -13.71
C PRO A 113 5.86 19.09 -13.95
N ASN A 114 4.53 19.01 -13.97
CA ASN A 114 3.78 17.74 -13.98
C ASN A 114 3.05 17.41 -15.30
N ALA A 115 3.33 18.12 -16.40
CA ALA A 115 2.71 17.90 -17.71
C ALA A 115 2.62 16.41 -18.17
N HIS A 116 3.58 15.58 -17.75
CA HIS A 116 3.66 14.17 -18.14
C HIS A 116 2.66 13.28 -17.39
N LEU A 117 2.21 13.67 -16.19
CA LEU A 117 1.19 12.92 -15.46
C LEU A 117 -0.19 13.06 -16.12
N TRP A 118 -0.44 14.19 -16.78
CA TRP A 118 -1.65 14.38 -17.58
C TRP A 118 -1.71 13.46 -18.78
N ALA A 119 -0.58 13.20 -19.45
CA ALA A 119 -0.54 12.24 -20.56
C ALA A 119 -0.95 10.83 -20.12
N VAL A 120 -0.43 10.36 -18.97
CA VAL A 120 -0.78 9.05 -18.39
C VAL A 120 -2.26 8.97 -18.01
N LEU A 121 -2.82 10.04 -17.44
CA LEU A 121 -4.24 10.09 -17.11
C LEU A 121 -5.14 10.07 -18.35
N LEU A 122 -4.77 10.85 -19.38
CA LEU A 122 -5.54 10.92 -20.62
C LEU A 122 -5.53 9.58 -21.35
N ASP A 123 -4.37 8.92 -21.44
CA ASP A 123 -4.23 7.58 -22.02
C ASP A 123 -5.15 6.57 -21.36
N HIS A 124 -5.26 6.61 -20.02
CA HIS A 124 -6.14 5.71 -19.27
C HIS A 124 -7.64 5.98 -19.52
N CYS A 125 -8.05 7.21 -19.80
CA CYS A 125 -9.44 7.55 -20.11
C CYS A 125 -9.89 7.09 -21.51
N HIS A 126 -8.97 6.71 -22.39
CA HIS A 126 -9.26 6.29 -23.76
C HIS A 126 -9.53 4.78 -23.92
N HIS A 127 -9.49 4.01 -22.83
CA HIS A 127 -9.79 2.58 -22.76
C HIS A 127 -11.13 2.30 -22.07
#